data_AF-A0A0G1YE87-F1
#
_entry.id   AF-A0A0G1YE87-F1
#
_cell.length_a   1.000
_cell.length_b   1.000
_cell.length_c   1.000
_cell.angle_alpha   90.00
_cell.angle_beta   90.00
_cell.angle_gamma   90.00
#
_symmetry.space_group_name_H-M   'P 1'
#
loop_
_entity.id
_entity.type
_entity.pdbx_description
1 polymer ?
#
loop_
_entity_poly.entity_id
_entity_poly.type
_entity_poly.pdbx_seq_one_letter_code
_entity_poly.pdbx_strand_id
1 'polypeptide(L)'
;MAKDWWEKGRGFDLWSIPHFLFGVLMGMFPALTGISFLTALALTFALAMLWELYEKLIGIRETVPNILLDVVLSIAACVLTSYALLAYPLHPDDLLVVAVAVLALYTFTNLSGWFAYRRRNRDFTR
;
A
#
# COMPACT_ATOMS: atom_id res chain seq x y z
N MET A 1 12.55 15.01 -22.05
CA MET A 1 11.73 14.93 -20.82
C MET A 1 12.26 13.76 -20.00
N ALA A 2 12.48 13.94 -18.69
CA ALA A 2 12.86 12.81 -17.84
C ALA A 2 11.70 11.79 -17.82
N LYS A 3 12.03 10.49 -17.83
CA LYS A 3 11.03 9.42 -17.75
C LYS A 3 10.27 9.55 -16.42
N ASP A 4 8.96 9.71 -16.50
CA ASP A 4 8.11 9.74 -15.32
C ASP A 4 7.77 8.31 -14.93
N TRP A 5 8.50 7.77 -13.96
CA TRP A 5 8.28 6.39 -13.51
C TRP A 5 6.94 6.21 -12.77
N TRP A 6 6.33 7.31 -12.32
CA TRP A 6 4.99 7.34 -11.73
C TRP A 6 3.90 7.53 -12.78
N GLU A 7 4.26 7.53 -14.06
CA GLU A 7 3.32 7.46 -15.17
C GLU A 7 2.62 6.10 -15.14
N LYS A 8 1.30 6.14 -15.20
CA LYS A 8 0.44 5.00 -14.85
C LYS A 8 0.58 3.86 -15.85
N GLY A 9 0.64 2.64 -15.33
CA GLY A 9 0.54 1.42 -16.12
C GLY A 9 -0.92 1.02 -16.37
N ARG A 10 -1.12 -0.02 -17.19
CA ARG A 10 -2.43 -0.70 -17.32
C ARG A 10 -2.62 -1.83 -16.29
N GLY A 11 -1.67 -2.00 -15.37
CA GLY A 11 -1.55 -3.15 -14.48
C GLY A 11 -0.61 -2.84 -13.32
N PHE A 12 0.39 -3.69 -13.07
CA PHE A 12 1.40 -3.46 -12.03
C PHE A 12 2.28 -2.26 -12.39
N ASP A 13 2.24 -1.21 -11.57
CA ASP A 13 3.06 -0.02 -11.73
C ASP A 13 3.63 0.45 -10.39
N LEU A 14 4.27 1.63 -10.35
CA LEU A 14 4.84 2.14 -9.10
C LEU A 14 3.77 2.47 -8.04
N TRP A 15 2.51 2.67 -8.44
CA TRP A 15 1.41 2.90 -7.50
C TRP A 15 1.03 1.62 -6.76
N SER A 16 1.26 0.43 -7.34
CA SER A 16 1.07 -0.84 -6.63
C SER A 16 2.04 -1.05 -5.44
N ILE A 17 3.17 -0.35 -5.39
CA ILE A 17 4.16 -0.48 -4.30
C ILE A 17 3.59 -0.03 -2.94
N PRO A 18 3.02 1.17 -2.77
CA PRO A 18 2.41 1.55 -1.50
C PRO A 18 1.28 0.62 -1.07
N HIS A 19 0.48 0.04 -1.99
CA HIS A 19 -0.55 -0.96 -1.66
C HIS A 19 0.05 -2.25 -1.11
N PHE A 20 1.11 -2.75 -1.74
CA PHE A 20 1.87 -3.89 -1.24
C PHE A 20 2.41 -3.61 0.18
N LEU A 21 3.08 -2.48 0.37
CA LEU A 21 3.67 -2.11 1.67
C LEU A 21 2.62 -1.89 2.75
N PHE A 22 1.46 -1.33 2.39
CA PHE A 22 0.30 -1.23 3.28
C PHE A 22 -0.16 -2.62 3.73
N GLY A 23 -0.28 -3.57 2.80
CA GLY A 23 -0.60 -4.97 3.13
C GLY A 23 0.43 -5.60 4.07
N VAL A 24 1.74 -5.38 3.83
CA VAL A 24 2.81 -5.85 4.73
C VAL A 24 2.63 -5.29 6.15
N LEU A 25 2.39 -3.99 6.30
CA LEU A 25 2.14 -3.35 7.60
C LEU A 25 0.92 -3.95 8.31
N MET A 26 -0.17 -4.15 7.57
CA MET A 26 -1.37 -4.76 8.11
C MET A 26 -1.16 -6.23 8.51
N GLY A 27 -0.28 -6.96 7.82
CA GLY A 27 0.10 -8.32 8.18
C GLY A 27 0.97 -8.40 9.45
N MET A 28 1.73 -7.34 9.77
CA MET A 28 2.46 -7.23 11.04
C MET A 28 1.54 -6.83 12.20
N PHE A 29 0.40 -6.23 11.90
CA PHE A 29 -0.49 -5.60 12.88
C PHE A 29 -1.03 -6.56 13.95
N PRO A 30 -1.46 -7.81 13.65
CA PRO A 30 -1.82 -8.80 14.66
C PRO A 30 -0.71 -9.06 15.67
N ALA A 31 0.53 -9.24 15.20
CA ALA A 31 1.67 -9.55 16.05
C ALA A 31 2.10 -8.33 16.91
N LEU A 32 1.87 -7.11 16.44
CA LEU A 32 2.19 -5.88 17.17
C LEU A 32 1.13 -5.48 18.21
N THR A 33 -0.14 -5.79 17.97
CA THR A 33 -1.27 -5.25 18.76
C THR A 33 -2.08 -6.32 19.48
N GLY A 34 -1.92 -7.59 19.10
CA GLY A 34 -2.70 -8.70 19.63
C GLY A 34 -4.11 -8.82 19.04
N ILE A 35 -4.49 -7.99 18.05
CA ILE A 35 -5.78 -8.16 17.38
C ILE A 35 -5.81 -9.46 16.56
N SER A 36 -7.03 -9.97 16.31
CA SER A 36 -7.17 -11.18 15.51
C SER A 36 -6.74 -10.96 14.05
N PHE A 37 -6.20 -12.00 13.42
CA PHE A 37 -5.88 -11.99 11.99
C PHE A 37 -7.10 -11.63 11.12
N LEU A 38 -8.28 -12.15 11.45
CA LEU A 38 -9.52 -11.84 10.71
C LEU A 38 -9.88 -10.35 10.83
N THR A 39 -9.67 -9.75 12.00
CA THR A 39 -9.86 -8.30 12.19
C THR A 39 -8.87 -7.51 11.33
N ALA A 40 -7.59 -7.86 11.34
CA ALA A 40 -6.59 -7.21 10.50
C ALA A 40 -6.92 -7.35 9.01
N LEU A 41 -7.31 -8.54 8.56
CA LEU A 41 -7.68 -8.81 7.17
C LEU A 41 -8.91 -8.00 6.73
N ALA A 42 -9.94 -7.92 7.58
CA ALA A 42 -11.13 -7.11 7.32
C ALA A 42 -10.79 -5.62 7.23
N LEU A 43 -9.91 -5.13 8.12
CA LEU A 43 -9.41 -3.75 8.06
C LEU A 43 -8.59 -3.49 6.80
N THR A 44 -7.71 -4.41 6.39
CA THR A 44 -6.93 -4.29 5.15
C THR A 44 -7.84 -4.14 3.95
N PHE A 45 -8.86 -5.00 3.82
CA PHE A 45 -9.81 -4.92 2.72
C PHE A 45 -10.59 -3.59 2.74
N ALA A 46 -11.14 -3.21 3.90
CA ALA A 46 -11.92 -1.98 4.03
C ALA A 46 -11.10 -0.73 3.69
N LEU A 47 -9.87 -0.63 4.23
CA LEU A 47 -8.99 0.51 4.00
C LEU A 47 -8.46 0.57 2.57
N ALA A 48 -8.10 -0.58 1.97
CA ALA A 48 -7.71 -0.62 0.56
C ALA A 48 -8.85 -0.13 -0.34
N MET A 49 -10.08 -0.61 -0.13
CA MET A 49 -11.25 -0.14 -0.88
C MET A 49 -11.54 1.35 -0.67
N LEU A 50 -11.38 1.86 0.55
CA LEU A 50 -11.57 3.28 0.86
C LEU A 50 -10.51 4.15 0.18
N TRP A 51 -9.28 3.66 0.05
CA TRP A 51 -8.21 4.37 -0.65
C TRP A 51 -8.53 4.53 -2.14
N GLU A 52 -8.89 3.43 -2.81
CA GLU A 52 -9.31 3.46 -4.23
C GLU A 52 -10.51 4.40 -4.47
N LEU A 53 -11.46 4.39 -3.53
CA LEU A 53 -12.59 5.32 -3.57
C LEU A 53 -12.13 6.77 -3.41
N TYR A 54 -11.22 7.04 -2.50
CA TYR A 54 -10.64 8.37 -2.30
C TYR A 54 -9.94 8.87 -3.56
N GLU A 55 -9.11 8.04 -4.19
CA GLU A 55 -8.40 8.38 -5.44
C GLU A 55 -9.39 8.75 -6.54
N LYS A 56 -10.45 7.95 -6.70
CA LYS A 56 -11.53 8.26 -7.65
C LYS A 56 -12.19 9.62 -7.36
N LEU A 57 -12.42 9.95 -6.08
CA LEU A 57 -13.05 11.22 -5.67
C LEU A 57 -12.18 12.44 -5.99
N ILE A 58 -10.85 12.32 -5.88
CA ILE A 58 -9.92 13.41 -6.19
C ILE A 58 -9.52 13.46 -7.67
N GLY A 59 -10.19 12.67 -8.52
CA GLY A 59 -10.00 12.69 -9.97
C GLY A 59 -8.79 11.88 -10.45
N ILE A 60 -8.21 11.04 -9.59
CA ILE A 60 -7.26 10.01 -10.01
C ILE A 60 -8.08 8.90 -10.67
N ARG A 61 -8.07 8.88 -12.01
CA ARG A 61 -8.79 7.87 -12.80
C ARG A 61 -7.87 6.70 -13.10
N GLU A 62 -8.30 5.51 -12.69
CA GLU A 62 -7.59 4.25 -12.93
C GLU A 62 -8.50 3.24 -13.60
N THR A 63 -7.87 2.28 -14.26
CA THR A 63 -8.61 1.19 -14.90
C THR A 63 -9.08 0.22 -13.83
N VAL A 64 -10.27 -0.37 -14.01
CA VAL A 64 -10.80 -1.38 -13.07
C VAL A 64 -9.80 -2.51 -12.76
N PRO A 65 -9.01 -3.03 -13.73
CA PRO A 65 -7.98 -4.04 -13.43
C PRO A 65 -6.88 -3.57 -12.46
N ASN A 66 -6.50 -2.30 -12.50
CA ASN A 66 -5.46 -1.72 -11.63
C ASN A 66 -5.99 -1.57 -10.19
N ILE A 67 -7.19 -0.98 -10.04
CA ILE A 67 -7.93 -0.92 -8.77
C ILE A 67 -8.05 -2.32 -8.12
N LEU A 68 -8.45 -3.33 -8.90
CA LEU A 68 -8.56 -4.70 -8.40
C LEU A 68 -7.20 -5.28 -8.01
N LEU A 69 -6.16 -5.03 -8.80
CA LEU A 69 -4.80 -5.49 -8.51
C LEU A 69 -4.30 -4.90 -7.19
N ASP A 70 -4.52 -3.61 -6.95
CA ASP A 70 -4.02 -2.91 -5.77
C ASP A 70 -4.71 -3.38 -4.48
N VAL A 71 -6.02 -3.65 -4.54
CA VAL A 71 -6.76 -4.29 -3.44
C VAL A 71 -6.28 -5.73 -3.21
N VAL A 72 -6.19 -6.54 -4.27
CA VAL A 72 -5.74 -7.94 -4.16
C VAL A 72 -4.31 -8.03 -3.64
N LEU A 73 -3.43 -7.13 -4.09
CA LEU A 73 -2.03 -7.07 -3.67
C LEU A 73 -1.92 -6.71 -2.18
N SER A 74 -2.72 -5.75 -1.70
CA SER A 74 -2.80 -5.40 -0.28
C SER A 74 -3.21 -6.61 0.58
N ILE A 75 -4.25 -7.34 0.15
CA ILE A 75 -4.72 -8.54 0.84
C ILE A 75 -3.65 -9.64 0.83
N ALA A 76 -3.09 -9.93 -0.35
CA ALA A 76 -2.08 -10.98 -0.52
C ALA A 76 -0.86 -10.71 0.36
N ALA A 77 -0.36 -9.47 0.39
CA ALA A 77 0.74 -9.08 1.25
C ALA A 77 0.38 -9.23 2.74
N CYS A 78 -0.80 -8.81 3.16
CA CYS A 78 -1.27 -8.99 4.55
C CYS A 78 -1.31 -10.47 4.97
N VAL A 79 -1.85 -11.34 4.12
CA VAL A 79 -1.92 -12.79 4.37
C VAL A 79 -0.51 -13.39 4.44
N LEU A 80 0.33 -13.10 3.44
CA LEU A 80 1.67 -13.67 3.35
C LEU A 80 2.57 -13.21 4.50
N THR A 81 2.53 -11.93 4.86
CA THR A 81 3.30 -11.41 6.00
C THR A 81 2.82 -12.00 7.32
N SER A 82 1.49 -12.09 7.54
CA SER A 82 0.94 -12.73 8.74
C SER A 82 1.40 -14.19 8.84
N TYR A 83 1.32 -14.94 7.74
CA TYR A 83 1.72 -16.34 7.71
C TYR A 83 3.24 -16.51 7.91
N ALA A 84 4.05 -15.65 7.32
CA ALA A 84 5.50 -15.64 7.51
C ALA A 84 5.87 -15.41 8.97
N LEU A 85 5.18 -14.50 9.68
CA LEU A 85 5.42 -14.25 11.10
C LEU A 85 4.93 -15.40 12.01
N LEU A 86 3.92 -16.16 11.58
CA LEU A 86 3.52 -17.38 12.28
C LEU A 86 4.56 -18.50 12.11
N ALA A 87 5.13 -18.64 10.91
CA ALA A 87 6.15 -19.65 10.63
C ALA A 87 7.53 -19.27 11.21
N TYR A 88 7.86 -17.98 11.21
CA TYR A 88 9.13 -17.42 11.63
C TYR A 88 8.89 -16.19 12.54
N PRO A 89 8.53 -16.42 13.81
CA PRO A 89 8.24 -15.34 14.74
C PRO A 89 9.49 -14.51 15.01
N LEU A 90 9.34 -13.20 14.97
CA LEU A 90 10.39 -12.24 15.33
C LEU A 90 10.28 -11.87 16.81
N HIS A 91 11.41 -11.49 17.42
CA HIS A 91 11.38 -10.83 18.72
C HIS A 91 10.59 -9.51 18.60
N PRO A 92 9.82 -9.08 19.63
CA PRO A 92 8.99 -7.87 19.56
C PRO A 92 9.76 -6.62 19.13
N ASP A 93 10.98 -6.44 19.63
CA ASP A 93 11.83 -5.29 19.26
C ASP A 93 12.23 -5.32 17.78
N ASP A 94 12.59 -6.49 17.26
CA ASP A 94 12.95 -6.66 15.84
C ASP A 94 11.74 -6.42 14.94
N LEU A 95 10.57 -6.94 15.32
CA LEU A 95 9.31 -6.72 14.61
C LEU A 95 8.98 -5.22 14.55
N LEU A 96 9.15 -4.51 15.66
CA LEU A 96 8.90 -3.07 15.72
C LEU A 96 9.86 -2.30 14.80
N VAL A 97 11.15 -2.64 14.81
CA VAL A 97 12.15 -2.01 13.93
C VAL A 97 11.80 -2.24 12.46
N VAL A 98 11.44 -3.48 12.09
CA VAL A 98 11.02 -3.81 10.72
C VAL A 98 9.74 -3.06 10.35
N ALA A 99 8.74 -3.02 11.22
CA ALA A 99 7.49 -2.30 10.97
C ALA A 99 7.73 -0.80 10.75
N VAL A 100 8.60 -0.18 11.55
CA VAL A 100 8.99 1.23 11.38
C VAL A 100 9.72 1.45 10.05
N ALA A 101 10.63 0.55 9.67
CA ALA A 101 11.32 0.65 8.39
C ALA A 101 10.37 0.52 7.19
N VAL A 102 9.43 -0.43 7.24
CA VAL A 102 8.39 -0.59 6.22
C VAL A 102 7.46 0.62 6.19
N LEU A 103 7.10 1.18 7.34
CA LEU A 103 6.27 2.39 7.44
C LEU A 103 6.96 3.62 6.82
N ALA A 104 8.27 3.77 7.07
CA ALA A 104 9.06 4.83 6.46
C ALA A 104 9.10 4.68 4.93
N LEU A 105 9.29 3.46 4.42
CA LEU A 105 9.26 3.18 2.98
C LEU A 105 7.88 3.43 2.38
N TYR A 106 6.81 2.96 3.03
CA TYR A 106 5.42 3.19 2.63
C TYR A 106 5.10 4.69 2.55
N THR A 107 5.52 5.46 3.55
CA THR A 107 5.30 6.91 3.57
C THR A 107 6.09 7.59 2.46
N PHE A 108 7.34 7.18 2.25
CA PHE A 108 8.18 7.71 1.17
C PHE A 108 7.57 7.44 -0.21
N THR A 109 7.08 6.22 -0.48
CA THR A 109 6.48 5.88 -1.78
C THR A 109 5.16 6.64 -2.00
N ASN A 110 4.31 6.77 -0.99
CA ASN A 110 3.10 7.59 -1.08
C ASN A 110 3.41 9.07 -1.36
N LEU A 111 4.34 9.67 -0.61
CA LEU A 111 4.70 11.07 -0.79
C LEU A 111 5.31 11.32 -2.17
N SER A 112 6.21 10.44 -2.63
CA SER A 112 6.84 10.58 -3.94
C SER A 112 5.83 10.43 -5.09
N GLY A 113 4.92 9.45 -5.03
CA GLY A 113 3.82 9.31 -5.98
C GLY A 113 2.91 10.54 -5.99
N TRP A 114 2.53 11.02 -4.81
CA TRP A 114 1.70 12.21 -4.66
C TRP A 114 2.34 13.49 -5.24
N PHE A 115 3.63 13.70 -5.00
CA PHE A 115 4.35 14.84 -5.58
C PHE A 115 4.48 14.73 -7.10
N ALA A 116 4.69 13.53 -7.63
CA ALA A 116 4.71 13.30 -9.07
C ALA A 116 3.35 13.60 -9.72
N TYR A 117 2.25 13.09 -9.11
CA TYR A 117 0.89 13.39 -9.54
C TYR A 117 0.59 14.90 -9.53
N ARG A 118 0.94 15.60 -8.43
CA ARG A 118 0.73 17.05 -8.32
C ARG A 118 1.57 17.85 -9.33
N ARG A 119 2.79 17.41 -9.65
CA ARG A 119 3.61 18.06 -10.69
C ARG A 119 2.91 17.97 -12.04
N ARG A 120 2.47 16.77 -12.45
CA ARG A 120 1.72 16.58 -13.70
C ARG A 120 0.48 17.44 -13.77
N ASN A 121 -0.36 17.44 -12.73
CA ASN A 121 -1.60 18.23 -12.72
C ASN A 121 -1.37 19.76 -12.71
N ARG A 122 -0.27 20.25 -12.10
CA ARG A 122 0.08 21.67 -12.15
C ARG A 122 0.54 22.11 -13.55
N ASP A 123 1.21 21.23 -14.29
CA ASP A 123 1.66 21.52 -15.64
C ASP A 123 0.50 21.55 -16.67
N PHE A 124 -0.65 20.91 -16.37
CA PHE A 124 -1.86 20.98 -17.20
C PHE A 124 -2.75 22.21 -16.94
N THR A 125 -2.48 22.98 -15.88
CA THR A 125 -3.29 24.17 -15.50
C THR A 125 -2.57 25.50 -15.74
N ARG A 126 -1.38 25.47 -16.36
CA ARG A 126 -0.65 26.63 -16.87
C ARG A 126 -0.62 26.59 -18.39
#